data_AF-A0AB37T0S0-F1
#
_entry.id   AF-A0AB37T0S0-F1
#
_cell.length_a   1.000
_cell.length_b   1.000
_cell.length_c   1.000
_cell.angle_alpha   90.00
_cell.angle_beta   90.00
_cell.angle_gamma   90.00
#
_symmetry.space_group_name_H-M   'P 1'
#
loop_
_entity.id
_entity.type
_entity.pdbx_description
1 polymer ?
#
loop_
_entity_poly.entity_id
_entity_poly.type
_entity_poly.pdbx_seq_one_letter_code
_entity_poly.pdbx_strand_id
1 'polypeptide(L)'
;MPRLFPVVEPLPPGYSSFALWPFRGHDGEWIPLHREMPSEDVGAVVLSLLGHSTSGELAQPDLGTAFDELVRLETPFLAGGLLLEADGVSLTPACCCDLTDWPDWHGLTQGNGPDLGHGPGTVFEFDGEIIRFWPDVDDEDWESPEGRRLEIRRQDLPGLLQGVLRDLVGFLDALRAWMRNVEPTYADHVVAAVRGYLRVGDGPSA
;
A
#
# COMPACT_ATOMS: atom_id res chain seq x y z
N MET A 1 0.73 20.93 6.23
CA MET A 1 -0.22 20.55 5.16
C MET A 1 -0.32 19.04 5.16
N PRO A 2 -1.52 18.45 5.12
CA PRO A 2 -1.68 17.02 5.12
C PRO A 2 -1.09 16.42 3.83
N ARG A 3 -0.45 15.26 3.96
CA ARG A 3 0.03 14.45 2.84
C ARG A 3 -0.50 13.04 3.01
N LEU A 4 -1.11 12.50 1.96
CA LEU A 4 -1.60 11.12 1.91
C LEU A 4 -0.87 10.41 0.78
N PHE A 5 -0.23 9.27 1.07
CA PHE A 5 0.54 8.54 0.07
C PHE A 5 0.53 7.03 0.31
N PRO A 6 0.63 6.22 -0.76
CA PRO A 6 0.63 4.77 -0.66
C PRO A 6 1.96 4.24 -0.11
N VAL A 7 1.88 3.28 0.80
CA VAL A 7 3.03 2.58 1.38
C VAL A 7 2.82 1.07 1.39
N VAL A 8 3.93 0.33 1.35
CA VAL A 8 3.97 -1.13 1.42
C VAL A 8 4.83 -1.57 2.60
N GLU A 9 4.36 -2.59 3.30
CA GLU A 9 5.15 -3.33 4.28
C GLU A 9 6.12 -4.26 3.54
N PRO A 10 7.44 -4.07 3.71
CA PRO A 10 8.42 -4.96 3.14
C PRO A 10 8.41 -6.31 3.88
N LEU A 11 8.56 -7.41 3.14
CA LEU A 11 8.87 -8.68 3.78
C LEU A 11 10.18 -8.57 4.58
N PRO A 12 10.26 -9.22 5.76
CA PRO A 12 11.41 -9.09 6.63
C PRO A 12 12.71 -9.58 5.97
N PRO A 13 13.89 -9.09 6.39
CA PRO A 13 15.18 -9.45 5.79
C PRO A 13 15.54 -10.95 5.86
N GLY A 14 14.76 -11.76 6.58
CA GLY A 14 14.86 -13.22 6.63
C GLY A 14 14.72 -13.92 5.27
N TYR A 15 14.15 -13.26 4.24
CA TYR A 15 14.12 -13.74 2.85
C TYR A 15 15.50 -13.68 2.14
N SER A 16 16.60 -13.60 2.89
CA SER A 16 17.99 -13.62 2.40
C SER A 16 18.37 -14.79 1.47
N SER A 17 17.56 -15.85 1.39
CA SER A 17 17.72 -16.96 0.43
C SER A 17 17.12 -16.69 -0.96
N PHE A 18 16.37 -15.59 -1.12
CA PHE A 18 15.79 -15.17 -2.39
C PHE A 18 16.86 -14.61 -3.32
N ALA A 19 17.02 -15.21 -4.50
CA ALA A 19 18.10 -14.88 -5.43
C ALA A 19 17.64 -14.59 -6.87
N LEU A 20 16.33 -14.41 -7.11
CA LEU A 20 15.81 -14.20 -8.47
C LEU A 20 16.08 -12.78 -8.98
N TRP A 21 16.07 -11.79 -8.10
CA TRP A 21 16.41 -10.41 -8.41
C TRP A 21 16.98 -9.67 -7.19
N PRO A 22 17.75 -8.58 -7.39
CA PRO A 22 18.18 -7.71 -6.31
C PRO A 22 17.00 -7.00 -5.65
N PHE A 23 17.01 -6.93 -4.32
CA PHE A 23 16.06 -6.15 -3.53
C PHE A 23 16.74 -5.53 -2.32
N ARG A 24 16.18 -4.43 -1.81
CA ARG A 24 16.62 -3.82 -0.56
C ARG A 24 15.80 -4.41 0.57
N GLY A 25 16.48 -4.96 1.58
CA GLY A 25 15.84 -5.30 2.84
C GLY A 25 15.55 -4.03 3.64
N HIS A 26 14.39 -3.98 4.27
CA HIS A 26 13.95 -2.89 5.14
C HIS A 26 13.66 -3.47 6.52
N ASP A 27 13.93 -2.70 7.58
CA ASP A 27 13.77 -3.13 8.97
C ASP A 27 12.71 -2.26 9.65
N GLY A 28 11.44 -2.66 9.52
CA GLY A 28 10.29 -1.95 10.08
C GLY A 28 9.93 -0.63 9.37
N GLU A 29 10.63 -0.28 8.30
CA GLU A 29 10.36 0.93 7.51
C GLU A 29 9.36 0.67 6.38
N TRP A 30 8.39 1.57 6.23
CA TRP A 30 7.45 1.57 5.12
C TRP A 30 8.14 1.93 3.80
N ILE A 31 7.82 1.22 2.72
CA ILE A 31 8.25 1.60 1.36
C ILE A 31 7.19 2.51 0.73
N PRO A 32 7.44 3.83 0.56
CA PRO A 32 6.52 4.70 -0.17
C PRO A 32 6.53 4.36 -1.66
N LEU A 33 5.34 4.21 -2.26
CA LEU A 33 5.22 3.94 -3.69
C LEU A 33 5.19 5.25 -4.47
N HIS A 34 6.10 5.42 -5.43
CA HIS A 34 6.17 6.60 -6.29
C HIS A 34 6.98 6.32 -7.55
N ARG A 35 7.10 7.33 -8.44
CA ARG A 35 7.85 7.20 -9.69
C ARG A 35 9.35 7.02 -9.52
N GLU A 36 9.94 7.74 -8.57
CA GLU A 36 11.41 7.80 -8.40
C GLU A 36 11.95 6.70 -7.48
N MET A 37 11.29 5.54 -7.44
CA MET A 37 11.72 4.43 -6.59
C MET A 37 13.04 3.83 -7.09
N PRO A 38 14.00 3.55 -6.20
CA PRO A 38 15.17 2.74 -6.52
C PRO A 38 14.77 1.35 -7.03
N SER A 39 15.56 0.82 -7.97
CA SER A 39 15.34 -0.51 -8.55
C SER A 39 15.23 -1.62 -7.50
N GLU A 40 16.00 -1.52 -6.42
CA GLU A 40 15.99 -2.49 -5.31
C GLU A 40 14.72 -2.39 -4.45
N ASP A 41 14.14 -1.20 -4.32
CA ASP A 41 12.86 -1.00 -3.61
C ASP A 41 11.68 -1.50 -4.45
N VAL A 42 11.72 -1.31 -5.78
CA VAL A 42 10.75 -1.94 -6.68
C VAL A 42 10.82 -3.46 -6.56
N GLY A 43 12.03 -4.03 -6.53
CA GLY A 43 12.23 -5.46 -6.31
C GLY A 43 11.70 -5.96 -4.97
N ALA A 44 11.82 -5.15 -3.91
CA ALA A 44 11.27 -5.46 -2.59
C ALA A 44 9.74 -5.47 -2.59
N VAL A 45 9.09 -4.51 -3.26
CA VAL A 45 7.62 -4.48 -3.39
C VAL A 45 7.08 -5.69 -4.16
N VAL A 46 7.74 -6.07 -5.26
CA VAL A 46 7.34 -7.26 -6.04
C VAL A 46 7.51 -8.53 -5.20
N LEU A 47 8.60 -8.63 -4.43
CA LEU A 47 8.81 -9.73 -3.49
C LEU A 47 7.74 -9.76 -2.40
N SER A 48 7.39 -8.61 -1.82
CA SER A 48 6.30 -8.49 -0.84
C SER A 48 4.97 -8.97 -1.39
N LEU A 49 4.59 -8.54 -2.60
CA LEU A 49 3.34 -8.95 -3.23
C LEU A 49 3.30 -10.47 -3.45
N LEU A 50 4.40 -11.04 -3.96
CA LEU A 50 4.50 -12.47 -4.21
C LEU A 50 4.42 -13.26 -2.89
N GLY A 51 5.28 -12.95 -1.91
CA GLY A 51 5.38 -13.73 -0.68
C GLY A 51 4.16 -13.64 0.24
N HIS A 52 3.42 -12.54 0.21
CA HIS A 52 2.16 -12.41 0.95
C HIS A 52 0.98 -13.11 0.25
N SER A 53 1.02 -13.25 -1.07
CA SER A 53 -0.06 -13.84 -1.86
C SER A 53 0.14 -15.34 -2.12
N THR A 54 1.32 -15.89 -1.87
CA THR A 54 1.61 -17.33 -1.99
C THR A 54 1.61 -18.01 -0.61
N SER A 55 0.77 -19.01 -0.42
CA SER A 55 0.53 -19.68 0.88
C SER A 55 1.60 -20.70 1.30
N GLY A 56 2.75 -20.78 0.60
CA GLY A 56 3.83 -21.71 0.89
C GLY A 56 5.20 -21.03 0.95
N GLU A 57 6.19 -21.67 1.57
CA GLU A 57 7.60 -21.33 1.32
C GLU A 57 7.77 -21.28 -0.20
N LEU A 58 8.11 -20.10 -0.75
CA LEU A 58 8.39 -19.94 -2.19
C LEU A 58 9.37 -21.05 -2.58
N ALA A 59 8.87 -22.09 -3.26
CA ALA A 59 9.65 -23.24 -3.64
C ALA A 59 10.57 -22.82 -4.78
N GLN A 60 11.65 -22.10 -4.44
CA GLN A 60 12.53 -21.29 -5.30
C GLN A 60 12.26 -21.45 -6.81
N PRO A 61 11.19 -20.82 -7.32
CA PRO A 61 10.84 -20.92 -8.73
C PRO A 61 11.93 -20.25 -9.57
N ASP A 62 12.10 -20.64 -10.82
CA ASP A 62 12.84 -19.80 -11.75
C ASP A 62 12.12 -18.45 -11.96
N LEU A 63 12.84 -17.47 -12.51
CA LEU A 63 12.34 -16.11 -12.71
C LEU A 63 11.01 -16.05 -13.48
N GLY A 64 10.83 -16.89 -14.51
CA GLY A 64 9.63 -16.91 -15.33
C GLY A 64 8.44 -17.45 -14.55
N THR A 65 8.63 -18.56 -13.83
CA THR A 65 7.61 -19.16 -12.96
C THR A 65 7.14 -18.16 -11.90
N ALA A 66 8.06 -17.42 -11.26
CA ALA A 66 7.69 -16.39 -10.27
C ALA A 66 6.79 -15.28 -10.86
N PHE A 67 7.08 -14.82 -12.08
CA PHE A 67 6.24 -13.81 -12.74
C PHE A 67 4.93 -14.37 -13.28
N ASP A 68 4.89 -15.63 -13.71
CA ASP A 68 3.64 -16.31 -14.06
C ASP A 68 2.71 -16.44 -12.85
N GLU A 69 3.25 -16.78 -11.68
CA GLU A 69 2.50 -16.81 -10.42
C GLU A 69 2.00 -15.41 -10.04
N LEU A 70 2.87 -14.40 -10.09
CA LEU A 70 2.52 -13.01 -9.81
C LEU A 70 1.37 -12.48 -10.69
N VAL A 71 1.33 -12.87 -11.97
CA VAL A 71 0.28 -12.46 -12.92
C VAL A 71 -1.05 -13.19 -12.64
N ARG A 72 -1.01 -14.33 -11.96
CA ARG A 72 -2.15 -15.22 -11.73
C ARG A 72 -2.67 -15.19 -10.29
N LEU A 73 -2.24 -14.23 -9.47
CA LEU A 73 -2.73 -14.10 -8.10
C LEU A 73 -4.26 -13.94 -8.12
N GLU A 74 -4.95 -14.89 -7.48
CA GLU A 74 -6.42 -14.88 -7.35
C GLU A 74 -6.86 -13.97 -6.21
N THR A 75 -6.06 -13.91 -5.14
CA THR A 75 -6.27 -13.07 -3.96
C THR A 75 -5.01 -12.24 -3.73
N PRO A 76 -4.78 -11.18 -4.52
CA PRO A 76 -3.63 -10.31 -4.31
C PRO A 76 -3.75 -9.66 -2.92
N PHE A 77 -2.69 -9.76 -2.13
CA PHE A 77 -2.59 -9.09 -0.84
C PHE A 77 -1.26 -8.35 -0.79
N LEU A 78 -1.32 -7.02 -0.66
CA LEU A 78 -0.14 -6.17 -0.55
C LEU A 78 -0.19 -5.44 0.78
N ALA A 79 0.35 -6.10 1.81
CA ALA A 79 0.47 -5.54 3.16
C ALA A 79 0.96 -4.10 3.09
N GLY A 80 0.18 -3.17 3.64
CA GLY A 80 0.37 -1.74 3.42
C GLY A 80 -0.94 -0.97 3.41
N GLY A 81 -0.94 0.20 2.80
CA GLY A 81 -2.11 1.07 2.79
C GLY A 81 -1.75 2.52 2.50
N LEU A 82 -2.60 3.44 2.97
CA LEU A 82 -2.33 4.87 2.86
C LEU A 82 -1.79 5.40 4.17
N LEU A 83 -0.66 6.12 4.09
CA LEU A 83 -0.05 6.82 5.20
C LEU A 83 -0.44 8.31 5.13
N LEU A 84 -1.06 8.82 6.19
CA LEU A 84 -1.43 10.23 6.32
C LEU A 84 -0.49 10.95 7.29
N GLU A 85 0.17 12.00 6.84
CA GLU A 85 1.00 12.86 7.69
C GLU A 85 0.44 14.26 7.74
N ALA A 86 0.25 14.82 8.95
CA ALA A 86 -0.01 16.23 9.15
C ALA A 86 0.51 16.68 10.52
N ASP A 87 1.01 17.91 10.60
CA ASP A 87 1.40 18.57 11.87
C ASP A 87 2.32 17.72 12.77
N GLY A 88 3.22 16.95 12.14
CA GLY A 88 4.19 16.08 12.81
C GLY A 88 3.59 14.82 13.45
N VAL A 89 2.35 14.47 13.11
CA VAL A 89 1.68 13.21 13.44
C VAL A 89 1.56 12.38 12.15
N SER A 90 1.68 11.06 12.27
CA SER A 90 1.50 10.12 11.16
C SER A 90 0.43 9.10 11.53
N LEU A 91 -0.43 8.80 10.58
CA LEU A 91 -1.35 7.68 10.57
C LEU A 91 -0.74 6.63 9.65
N THR A 92 -0.29 5.51 10.22
CA THR A 92 0.25 4.40 9.46
C THR A 92 -0.80 3.32 9.25
N PRO A 93 -0.71 2.52 8.17
CA PRO A 93 -1.53 1.32 8.05
C PRO A 93 -1.34 0.42 9.27
N ALA A 94 -2.44 -0.17 9.77
CA ALA A 94 -2.37 -1.15 10.86
C ALA A 94 -2.10 -2.56 10.32
N CYS A 95 -2.07 -3.53 11.23
CA CYS A 95 -1.91 -4.93 10.89
C CYS A 95 -3.03 -5.39 9.95
N CYS A 96 -2.66 -6.17 8.92
CA CYS A 96 -3.54 -6.71 7.89
C CYS A 96 -4.17 -5.69 6.92
N CYS A 97 -3.81 -4.40 6.97
CA CYS A 97 -4.24 -3.48 5.92
C CYS A 97 -3.68 -3.93 4.56
N ASP A 98 -4.54 -3.86 3.54
CA ASP A 98 -4.16 -4.12 2.15
C ASP A 98 -4.15 -2.79 1.38
N LEU A 99 -3.04 -2.52 0.69
CA LEU A 99 -2.97 -1.39 -0.22
C LEU A 99 -3.99 -1.49 -1.36
N THR A 100 -4.45 -2.69 -1.74
CA THR A 100 -5.47 -2.85 -2.79
C THR A 100 -6.82 -2.22 -2.43
N ASP A 101 -7.08 -1.99 -1.13
CA ASP A 101 -8.30 -1.37 -0.60
C ASP A 101 -8.25 0.17 -0.53
N TRP A 102 -7.17 0.80 -1.03
CA TRP A 102 -7.07 2.27 -1.05
C TRP A 102 -8.29 3.01 -1.65
N PRO A 103 -9.04 2.49 -2.65
CA PRO A 103 -10.22 3.18 -3.17
C PRO A 103 -11.31 3.40 -2.12
N ASP A 104 -11.34 2.60 -1.04
CA ASP A 104 -12.37 2.68 0.00
C ASP A 104 -12.25 3.99 0.81
N TRP A 105 -11.09 4.65 0.77
CA TRP A 105 -10.92 6.00 1.31
C TRP A 105 -11.85 7.03 0.64
N HIS A 106 -12.34 6.80 -0.58
CA HIS A 106 -13.36 7.67 -1.18
C HIS A 106 -14.65 7.73 -0.37
N GLY A 107 -14.97 6.67 0.39
CA GLY A 107 -16.14 6.57 1.26
C GLY A 107 -16.17 7.62 2.37
N LEU A 108 -15.01 8.13 2.80
CA LEU A 108 -14.86 9.16 3.84
C LEU A 108 -15.57 10.47 3.48
N THR A 109 -15.79 10.74 2.19
CA THR A 109 -16.59 11.90 1.75
C THR A 109 -18.08 11.76 2.07
N GLN A 110 -18.58 10.53 2.20
CA GLN A 110 -19.99 10.22 2.44
C GLN A 110 -20.28 9.78 3.87
N GLY A 111 -19.30 9.83 4.77
CA GLY A 111 -19.46 9.38 6.15
C GLY A 111 -19.25 7.87 6.35
N ASN A 112 -18.76 7.15 5.35
CA ASN A 112 -18.26 5.78 5.48
C ASN A 112 -16.74 5.83 5.56
N GLY A 113 -16.05 4.76 5.96
CA GLY A 113 -14.58 4.75 5.91
C GLY A 113 -14.03 3.39 5.53
N PRO A 114 -12.74 3.35 5.15
CA PRO A 114 -12.04 2.10 4.89
C PRO A 114 -11.93 1.30 6.19
N ASP A 115 -11.74 -0.01 6.06
CA ASP A 115 -11.19 -0.81 7.15
C ASP A 115 -9.75 -0.35 7.40
N LEU A 116 -9.44 0.05 8.63
CA LEU A 116 -8.11 0.53 9.02
C LEU A 116 -7.31 -0.56 9.75
N GLY A 117 -7.74 -1.82 9.65
CA GLY A 117 -7.04 -2.99 10.19
C GLY A 117 -7.28 -3.22 11.68
N HIS A 118 -6.64 -4.26 12.21
CA HIS A 118 -6.78 -4.67 13.61
C HIS A 118 -5.60 -4.19 14.48
N GLY A 119 -5.91 -3.66 15.67
CA GLY A 119 -5.10 -3.44 16.89
C GLY A 119 -3.55 -3.33 16.83
N PRO A 120 -2.92 -2.26 17.36
CA PRO A 120 -3.54 -1.04 17.91
C PRO A 120 -4.29 -0.28 16.81
N GLY A 121 -5.53 0.08 17.11
CA GLY A 121 -6.52 0.50 16.11
C GLY A 121 -6.34 1.97 15.73
N THR A 122 -6.48 2.27 14.44
CA THR A 122 -6.77 3.64 14.05
C THR A 122 -8.26 3.90 14.22
N VAL A 123 -8.61 4.90 15.01
CA VAL A 123 -10.00 5.37 15.15
C VAL A 123 -10.17 6.64 14.36
N PHE A 124 -11.31 6.80 13.70
CA PHE A 124 -11.70 8.08 13.10
C PHE A 124 -13.13 8.45 13.44
N GLU A 125 -13.37 9.76 13.49
CA GLU A 125 -14.70 10.32 13.68
C GLU A 125 -14.95 11.44 12.66
N PHE A 126 -16.23 11.74 12.47
CA PHE A 126 -16.66 12.89 11.70
C PHE A 126 -17.22 13.98 12.62
N ASP A 127 -16.58 15.15 12.60
CA ASP A 127 -17.11 16.37 13.22
C ASP A 127 -17.42 17.41 12.14
N GLY A 128 -18.65 17.33 11.63
CA GLY A 128 -19.12 18.16 10.53
C GLY A 128 -18.28 17.98 9.26
N GLU A 129 -17.50 19.00 8.91
CA GLU A 129 -16.62 19.02 7.73
C GLU A 129 -15.20 18.49 8.02
N ILE A 130 -14.91 18.13 9.27
CA ILE A 130 -13.60 17.62 9.70
C ILE A 130 -13.70 16.11 9.91
N ILE A 131 -12.69 15.41 9.40
CA ILE A 131 -12.40 14.02 9.75
C ILE A 131 -11.24 14.05 10.73
N ARG A 132 -11.43 13.48 11.91
CA ARG A 132 -10.36 13.33 12.90
C ARG A 132 -9.90 11.89 12.95
N PHE A 133 -8.60 11.68 13.05
CA PHE A 133 -7.98 10.38 13.16
C PHE A 133 -7.11 10.33 14.42
N TRP A 134 -7.24 9.27 15.19
CA TRP A 134 -6.35 8.94 16.29
C TRP A 134 -5.54 7.71 15.90
N PRO A 135 -4.22 7.85 15.69
CA PRO A 135 -3.34 6.71 15.55
C PRO A 135 -3.15 6.02 16.90
N ASP A 136 -2.75 4.74 16.86
CA ASP A 136 -2.27 3.98 18.01
C ASP A 136 -3.24 3.95 19.21
N VAL A 137 -4.55 3.80 18.95
CA VAL A 137 -5.55 3.68 20.02
C VAL A 137 -5.56 2.25 20.53
N ASP A 138 -5.36 2.09 21.84
CA ASP A 138 -5.50 0.81 22.52
C ASP A 138 -6.97 0.36 22.52
N ASP A 139 -7.22 -0.95 22.46
CA ASP A 139 -8.57 -1.52 22.38
C ASP A 139 -9.51 -1.03 23.50
N GLU A 140 -8.96 -0.73 24.68
CA GLU A 140 -9.69 -0.25 25.86
C GLU A 140 -10.21 1.20 25.71
N ASP A 141 -9.63 1.99 24.81
CA ASP A 141 -9.89 3.43 24.65
C ASP A 141 -10.65 3.77 23.35
N TRP A 142 -11.10 2.78 22.58
CA TRP A 142 -11.77 3.01 21.27
C TRP A 142 -13.02 3.91 21.40
N GLU A 143 -13.82 3.79 22.46
CA GLU A 143 -15.03 4.58 22.64
C GLU A 143 -14.75 6.08 22.92
N SER A 144 -13.55 6.42 23.39
CA SER A 144 -13.18 7.79 23.77
C SER A 144 -11.66 7.99 23.65
N PRO A 145 -11.11 8.01 22.43
CA PRO A 145 -9.68 8.10 22.23
C PRO A 145 -9.14 9.45 22.70
N GLU A 146 -8.19 9.42 23.62
CA GLU A 146 -7.45 10.59 24.09
C GLU A 146 -6.10 10.72 23.38
N GLY A 147 -5.52 11.93 23.35
CA GLY A 147 -4.15 12.12 22.85
C GLY A 147 -4.01 12.84 21.50
N ARG A 148 -2.91 12.56 20.79
CA ARG A 148 -2.57 13.23 19.53
C ARG A 148 -3.50 12.73 18.42
N ARG A 149 -4.02 13.67 17.63
CA ARG A 149 -4.90 13.37 16.50
C ARG A 149 -4.50 14.15 15.26
N LEU A 150 -4.91 13.61 14.12
CA LEU A 150 -4.82 14.23 12.81
C LEU A 150 -6.19 14.76 12.41
N GLU A 151 -6.23 15.93 11.78
CA GLU A 151 -7.48 16.50 11.27
C GLU A 151 -7.32 16.84 9.79
N ILE A 152 -8.26 16.39 8.96
CA ILE A 152 -8.37 16.83 7.57
C ILE A 152 -9.77 17.33 7.30
N ARG A 153 -9.90 18.28 6.37
CA ARG A 153 -11.21 18.70 5.89
C ARG A 153 -11.71 17.70 4.86
N ARG A 154 -12.99 17.33 4.92
CA ARG A 154 -13.65 16.45 3.93
C ARG A 154 -13.47 16.96 2.50
N GLN A 155 -13.53 18.27 2.30
CA GLN A 155 -13.33 18.91 0.99
C GLN A 155 -11.89 18.76 0.43
N ASP A 156 -10.88 18.51 1.28
CA ASP A 156 -9.49 18.39 0.86
C ASP A 156 -9.15 16.95 0.43
N LEU A 157 -9.95 15.97 0.88
CA LEU A 157 -9.75 14.54 0.63
C LEU A 157 -9.69 14.17 -0.87
N PRO A 158 -10.55 14.69 -1.76
CA PRO A 158 -10.41 14.43 -3.18
C PRO A 158 -9.03 14.83 -3.73
N GLY A 159 -8.47 15.95 -3.26
CA GLY A 159 -7.13 16.40 -3.66
C GLY A 159 -6.03 15.46 -3.17
N LEU A 160 -6.15 14.97 -1.94
CA LEU A 160 -5.23 13.98 -1.35
C LEU A 160 -5.26 12.65 -2.12
N LEU A 161 -6.46 12.14 -2.44
CA LEU A 161 -6.63 10.90 -3.21
C LEU A 161 -6.14 11.01 -4.66
N GLN A 162 -6.24 12.20 -5.27
CA GLN A 162 -5.57 12.46 -6.55
C GLN A 162 -4.04 12.45 -6.43
N GLY A 163 -3.49 12.78 -5.25
CA GLY A 163 -2.08 12.57 -4.93
C GLY A 163 -1.72 11.08 -4.92
N VAL A 164 -2.48 10.29 -4.17
CA VAL A 164 -2.33 8.82 -4.08
C VAL A 164 -2.38 8.16 -5.46
N LEU A 165 -3.38 8.49 -6.29
CA LEU A 165 -3.50 7.93 -7.63
C LEU A 165 -2.28 8.26 -8.50
N ARG A 166 -1.74 9.47 -8.39
CA ARG A 166 -0.52 9.89 -9.11
C ARG A 166 0.70 9.09 -8.68
N ASP A 167 0.83 8.86 -7.37
CA ASP A 167 1.92 8.09 -6.79
C ASP A 167 1.85 6.63 -7.22
N LEU A 168 0.66 6.01 -7.21
CA LEU A 168 0.44 4.65 -7.72
C LEU A 168 0.71 4.53 -9.23
N VAL A 169 0.26 5.50 -10.04
CA VAL A 169 0.61 5.55 -11.47
C VAL A 169 2.12 5.70 -11.67
N GLY A 170 2.77 6.53 -10.84
CA GLY A 170 4.22 6.68 -10.82
C GLY A 170 4.94 5.37 -10.52
N PHE A 171 4.48 4.64 -9.50
CA PHE A 171 5.00 3.31 -9.18
C PHE A 171 4.85 2.33 -10.34
N LEU A 172 3.71 2.30 -11.04
CA LEU A 172 3.53 1.43 -12.22
C LEU A 172 4.52 1.77 -13.35
N ASP A 173 4.94 3.03 -13.48
CA ASP A 173 6.01 3.41 -14.41
C ASP A 173 7.39 2.90 -13.95
N ALA A 174 7.69 3.01 -12.66
CA ALA A 174 8.92 2.47 -12.06
C ALA A 174 8.99 0.94 -12.21
N LEU A 175 7.89 0.25 -11.92
CA LEU A 175 7.73 -1.20 -12.11
C LEU A 175 7.96 -1.61 -13.56
N ARG A 176 7.40 -0.87 -14.53
CA ARG A 176 7.62 -1.16 -15.95
C ARG A 176 9.09 -1.00 -16.34
N ALA A 177 9.75 0.05 -15.87
CA ALA A 177 11.17 0.28 -16.13
C ALA A 177 12.03 -0.83 -15.52
N TRP A 178 11.72 -1.25 -14.29
CA TRP A 178 12.36 -2.36 -13.60
C TRP A 178 12.18 -3.68 -14.34
N MET A 179 10.95 -4.05 -14.70
CA MET A 179 10.65 -5.29 -15.44
C MET A 179 11.38 -5.37 -16.78
N ARG A 180 11.49 -4.25 -17.51
CA ARG A 180 12.25 -4.21 -18.77
C ARG A 180 13.75 -4.47 -18.60
N ASN A 181 14.29 -4.28 -17.40
CA ASN A 181 15.68 -4.60 -17.10
C ASN A 181 15.84 -6.03 -16.58
N VAL A 182 14.86 -6.54 -15.83
CA VAL A 182 14.91 -7.87 -15.21
C VAL A 182 14.46 -8.97 -16.17
N GLU A 183 13.27 -8.84 -16.75
CA GLU A 183 12.71 -9.80 -17.71
C GLU A 183 11.73 -9.09 -18.67
N PRO A 184 12.23 -8.58 -19.82
CA PRO A 184 11.42 -7.79 -20.75
C PRO A 184 10.15 -8.49 -21.25
N THR A 185 10.18 -9.82 -21.37
CA THR A 185 9.07 -10.61 -21.93
C THR A 185 7.82 -10.55 -21.05
N TYR A 186 8.00 -10.39 -19.74
CA TYR A 186 6.91 -10.34 -18.76
C TYR A 186 6.46 -8.91 -18.41
N ALA A 187 7.18 -7.88 -18.88
CA ALA A 187 7.00 -6.51 -18.40
C ALA A 187 5.57 -5.98 -18.52
N ASP A 188 4.94 -6.15 -19.68
CA ASP A 188 3.58 -5.64 -19.89
C ASP A 188 2.53 -6.47 -19.13
N HIS A 189 2.73 -7.79 -18.99
CA HIS A 189 1.83 -8.68 -18.26
C HIS A 189 1.85 -8.39 -16.75
N VAL A 190 3.03 -8.27 -16.16
CA VAL A 190 3.20 -7.96 -14.73
C VAL A 190 2.63 -6.58 -14.41
N VAL A 191 2.94 -5.57 -15.23
CA VAL A 191 2.43 -4.21 -14.99
C VAL A 191 0.90 -4.14 -15.14
N ALA A 192 0.32 -4.90 -16.07
CA ALA A 192 -1.14 -4.99 -16.21
C ALA A 192 -1.80 -5.68 -15.01
N ALA A 193 -1.22 -6.78 -14.52
CA ALA A 193 -1.72 -7.49 -13.35
C ALA A 193 -1.67 -6.60 -12.09
N VAL A 194 -0.50 -6.02 -11.79
CA VAL A 194 -0.33 -5.13 -10.62
C VAL A 194 -1.22 -3.89 -10.71
N ARG A 195 -1.40 -3.32 -11.91
CA ARG A 195 -2.37 -2.23 -12.13
C ARG A 195 -3.78 -2.64 -11.74
N GLY A 196 -4.20 -3.85 -12.14
CA GLY A 196 -5.52 -4.40 -11.82
C GLY A 196 -5.68 -4.63 -10.32
N TYR A 197 -4.68 -5.21 -9.66
CA TYR A 197 -4.68 -5.42 -8.20
C TYR A 197 -4.79 -4.11 -7.44
N LEU A 198 -4.04 -3.08 -7.85
CA LEU A 198 -4.11 -1.74 -7.28
C LEU A 198 -5.34 -0.94 -7.75
N ARG A 199 -6.21 -1.49 -8.60
CA ARG A 199 -7.41 -0.82 -9.12
C ARG A 199 -7.13 0.54 -9.75
N VAL A 200 -5.94 0.70 -10.36
CA VAL A 200 -5.49 1.97 -10.95
C VAL A 200 -6.02 2.10 -12.38
N GLY A 201 -7.10 2.86 -12.53
CA GLY A 201 -7.78 3.09 -13.81
C GLY A 201 -9.19 2.52 -13.85
N ASP A 202 -9.57 1.74 -12.84
CA ASP A 202 -10.98 1.46 -12.55
C ASP A 202 -11.55 2.75 -11.95
N GLY A 203 -12.54 3.35 -12.60
CA GLY A 203 -13.26 4.48 -12.01
C GLY A 203 -13.85 4.07 -10.64
N PRO A 204 -14.07 5.00 -9.70
CA PRO A 204 -14.64 4.65 -8.41
C PRO A 204 -15.95 3.89 -8.65
N SER A 205 -16.04 2.66 -8.14
CA SER A 205 -17.29 1.90 -8.16
C SER A 205 -18.36 2.77 -7.50
N ALA A 206 -19.39 3.08 -8.29
CA ALA A 206 -20.54 3.89 -7.90
C ALA A 206 -21.42 3.17 -6.87
#